data_AF-A0A958GIK7-F1
#
_entry.id   AF-A0A958GIK7-F1
#
_cell.length_a   1.000
_cell.length_b   1.000
_cell.length_c   1.000
_cell.angle_alpha   90.00
_cell.angle_beta   90.00
_cell.angle_gamma   90.00
#
_symmetry.space_group_name_H-M   'P 1'
#
loop_
_entity.id
_entity.type
_entity.pdbx_description
1 polymer ?
#
loop_
_entity_poly.entity_id
_entity_poly.type
_entity_poly.pdbx_seq_one_letter_code
_entity_poly.pdbx_strand_id
1 'polypeptide(L)'
;MFPGRVVRSLIAFLVLFALFGLLRSGILTSSDIDLSIVQYILFLPFILLAWSILRTRLLIATPLFVGVLCAGGVAALYAFSLATTEQTPFILAKFSGDEFEKQTMIFREELNERLREIGGHPVGRFYRDVQEGEDLPTLVGEVGSLGMATGDASYLTFHFFARKGRKPHSYSFPHPWGGEPLRLKLIRYVPRLYVPLDPKKRTIEYLAHLLSAEAPLRSDELQFRELSLRAAGGEWGAWASGAHLAYPWWLLGNDYLQQALSATSLEKGTLRCAEDSYGRASSLLRAFDNPHLRAAVFQNKALILAARGTRKGERDSLKEAKQLLRNARNFLIRASKTQDVKAELRVVKGNLARLEELLEISRVSGEEH
;
A
#
# COMPACT_ATOMS: atom_id res chain seq x y z
N MET A 1 22.64 61.79 6.31
CA MET A 1 22.55 60.92 7.50
C MET A 1 21.29 60.05 7.43
N PHE A 2 21.37 58.82 6.91
CA PHE A 2 20.32 57.79 7.04
C PHE A 2 20.82 56.31 7.21
N PRO A 3 22.12 55.99 7.46
CA PRO A 3 22.55 54.59 7.49
C PRO A 3 22.00 53.81 8.70
N GLY A 4 21.74 54.47 9.82
CA GLY A 4 21.28 53.81 11.04
C GLY A 4 19.88 53.18 10.97
N ARG A 5 18.97 53.74 10.15
CA ARG A 5 17.61 53.16 10.01
C ARG A 5 17.62 51.94 9.09
N VAL A 6 18.37 51.99 8.00
CA VAL A 6 18.49 50.87 7.05
C VAL A 6 19.16 49.67 7.70
N VAL A 7 20.23 49.89 8.48
CA VAL A 7 20.92 48.82 9.22
C VAL A 7 20.00 48.18 10.26
N ARG A 8 19.19 48.99 10.99
CA ARG A 8 18.22 48.45 11.96
C ARG A 8 17.13 47.61 11.29
N SER A 9 16.62 48.03 10.14
CA SER A 9 15.63 47.26 9.37
C SER A 9 16.20 45.95 8.82
N LEU A 10 17.46 45.96 8.37
CA LEU A 10 18.15 44.75 7.89
C LEU A 10 18.40 43.75 9.04
N ILE A 11 18.85 44.25 10.20
CA ILE A 11 19.05 43.41 11.39
C ILE A 11 17.70 42.82 11.85
N ALA A 12 16.63 43.61 11.88
CA ALA A 12 15.30 43.11 12.22
C ALA A 12 14.82 42.02 11.24
N PHE A 13 15.10 42.17 9.94
CA PHE A 13 14.80 41.15 8.92
C PHE A 13 15.59 39.87 9.14
N LEU A 14 16.91 39.95 9.38
CA LEU A 14 17.75 38.78 9.63
C LEU A 14 17.33 38.05 10.92
N VAL A 15 16.95 38.78 11.96
CA VAL A 15 16.42 38.21 13.21
C VAL A 15 15.09 37.50 12.98
N LEU A 16 14.16 38.12 12.23
CA LEU A 16 12.89 37.49 11.86
C LEU A 16 13.09 36.23 10.98
N PHE A 17 14.06 36.27 10.06
CA PHE A 17 14.40 35.13 9.21
C PHE A 17 15.07 33.98 10.00
N ALA A 18 15.93 34.29 10.97
CA ALA A 18 16.51 33.30 11.88
C ALA A 18 15.44 32.70 12.80
N LEU A 19 14.53 33.52 13.33
CA LEU A 19 13.36 33.05 14.09
C LEU A 19 12.46 32.15 13.24
N PHE A 20 12.29 32.44 11.95
CA PHE A 20 11.58 31.59 10.99
C PHE A 20 12.26 30.22 10.83
N GLY A 21 13.59 30.18 10.68
CA GLY A 21 14.34 28.93 10.63
C GLY A 21 14.17 28.08 11.90
N LEU A 22 14.19 28.72 13.07
CA LEU A 22 14.01 28.06 14.37
C LEU A 22 12.56 27.57 14.57
N LEU A 23 11.56 28.41 14.29
CA LEU A 23 10.15 28.04 14.37
C LEU A 23 9.82 26.91 13.38
N ARG A 24 10.40 26.92 12.17
CA ARG A 24 10.29 25.81 11.21
C ARG A 24 10.84 24.51 11.78
N SER A 25 12.02 24.53 12.40
CA SER A 25 12.64 23.33 12.97
C SER A 25 11.85 22.72 14.13
N GLY A 26 11.14 23.55 14.91
CA GLY A 26 10.34 23.12 16.05
C GLY A 26 8.87 22.80 15.73
N ILE A 27 8.24 23.50 14.80
CA ILE A 27 6.79 23.33 14.50
C ILE A 27 6.55 22.21 13.47
N LEU A 28 7.46 22.02 12.50
CA LEU A 28 7.33 20.92 11.52
C LEU A 28 7.59 19.53 12.13
N THR A 29 8.16 19.47 13.33
CA THR A 29 8.43 18.21 14.01
C THR A 29 7.30 17.78 14.95
N SER A 30 6.31 18.64 15.29
CA SER A 30 5.40 18.30 16.39
C SER A 30 3.96 18.84 16.43
N SER A 31 3.36 19.47 15.41
CA SER A 31 1.97 19.98 15.62
C SER A 31 1.05 20.14 14.40
N ASP A 32 -0.20 19.72 14.62
CA ASP A 32 -1.40 19.68 13.77
C ASP A 32 -1.98 21.04 13.35
N ILE A 33 -1.16 21.96 12.86
CA ILE A 33 -1.67 23.27 12.43
C ILE A 33 -1.91 23.26 10.91
N ASP A 34 -3.15 23.59 10.52
CA ASP A 34 -3.57 23.74 9.14
C ASP A 34 -2.61 24.70 8.40
N LEU A 35 -1.90 24.12 7.44
CA LEU A 35 -0.72 24.72 6.81
C LEU A 35 -1.03 26.06 6.13
N SER A 36 -2.26 26.24 5.67
CA SER A 36 -2.77 27.48 5.08
C SER A 36 -2.85 28.63 6.10
N ILE A 37 -3.21 28.35 7.35
CA ILE A 37 -3.29 29.35 8.42
C ILE A 37 -1.89 29.79 8.83
N VAL A 38 -0.95 28.85 8.90
CA VAL A 38 0.47 29.14 9.14
C VAL A 38 1.04 30.02 8.03
N GLN A 39 0.65 29.79 6.76
CA GLN A 39 1.05 30.64 5.62
C GLN A 39 0.58 32.09 5.78
N TYR A 40 -0.68 32.34 6.16
CA TYR A 40 -1.20 33.71 6.33
C TYR A 40 -0.52 34.45 7.48
N ILE A 41 -0.33 33.78 8.62
CA ILE A 41 0.32 34.37 9.80
C ILE A 41 1.78 34.68 9.51
N LEU A 42 2.47 33.83 8.74
CA LEU A 42 3.89 34.00 8.42
C LEU A 42 4.16 34.98 7.28
N PHE A 43 3.23 35.18 6.33
CA PHE A 43 3.39 36.19 5.27
C PHE A 43 3.10 37.61 5.75
N LEU A 44 2.27 37.77 6.80
CA LEU A 44 1.85 39.06 7.32
C LEU A 44 3.02 40.00 7.70
N PRO A 45 4.09 39.55 8.41
CA PRO A 45 5.22 40.41 8.77
C PRO A 45 6.00 40.88 7.54
N PHE A 46 6.15 40.03 6.51
CA PHE A 46 6.83 40.39 5.27
C PHE A 46 6.03 41.41 4.46
N ILE A 47 4.71 41.27 4.40
CA ILE A 47 3.80 42.25 3.77
C ILE A 47 3.86 43.59 4.51
N LEU A 48 3.82 43.57 5.85
CA LEU A 48 3.90 44.78 6.67
C LEU A 48 5.26 45.49 6.55
N LEU A 49 6.36 44.72 6.48
CA LEU A 49 7.70 45.25 6.27
C LEU A 49 7.83 45.87 4.86
N ALA A 50 7.35 45.18 3.83
CA ALA A 50 7.32 45.70 2.46
C ALA A 50 6.50 46.99 2.38
N TRP A 51 5.33 47.03 3.02
CA TRP A 51 4.47 48.21 3.09
C TRP A 51 5.16 49.39 3.79
N SER A 52 5.84 49.14 4.91
CA SER A 52 6.59 50.15 5.66
C SER A 52 7.71 50.78 4.82
N ILE A 53 8.46 49.95 4.09
CA ILE A 53 9.56 50.39 3.23
C ILE A 53 9.04 51.19 2.04
N LEU A 54 7.94 50.74 1.41
CA LEU A 54 7.29 51.45 0.30
C LEU A 54 6.87 52.87 0.70
N ARG A 55 6.38 53.04 1.93
CA ARG A 55 5.98 54.34 2.48
C ARG A 55 7.16 55.30 2.71
N THR A 56 8.35 54.78 2.98
CA THR A 56 9.55 55.60 3.28
C THR A 56 10.31 56.14 2.05
N ARG A 57 9.85 55.87 0.82
CA ARG A 57 10.41 56.40 -0.45
C ARG A 57 11.94 56.28 -0.61
N LEU A 58 12.52 55.19 -0.09
CA LEU A 58 13.96 54.88 -0.24
C LEU A 58 14.26 54.29 -1.63
N LEU A 59 14.16 55.13 -2.67
CA LEU A 59 14.12 54.79 -4.11
C LEU A 59 15.22 53.83 -4.64
N ILE A 60 16.37 53.70 -3.97
CA ILE A 60 17.50 52.87 -4.45
C ILE A 60 17.57 51.51 -3.73
N ALA A 61 17.04 51.39 -2.50
CA ALA A 61 17.04 50.14 -1.73
C ALA A 61 15.79 49.27 -2.00
N THR A 62 14.71 49.88 -2.50
CA THR A 62 13.43 49.20 -2.75
C THR A 62 13.53 48.02 -3.72
N PRO A 63 14.17 48.11 -4.91
CA PRO A 63 14.15 47.00 -5.86
C PRO A 63 15.00 45.82 -5.40
N LEU A 64 16.12 46.07 -4.72
CA LEU A 64 17.01 45.03 -4.21
C LEU A 64 16.36 44.30 -3.03
N PHE A 65 15.66 45.02 -2.16
CA PHE A 65 14.94 44.44 -1.03
C PHE A 65 13.68 43.67 -1.47
N VAL A 66 12.94 44.18 -2.46
CA VAL A 66 11.82 43.45 -3.08
C VAL A 66 12.34 42.20 -3.79
N GLY A 67 13.49 42.28 -4.47
CA GLY A 67 14.13 41.12 -5.09
C GLY A 67 14.48 40.03 -4.08
N VAL A 68 15.06 40.39 -2.92
CA VAL A 68 15.37 39.45 -1.84
C VAL A 68 14.10 38.88 -1.20
N LEU A 69 13.05 39.68 -1.02
CA LEU A 69 11.74 39.20 -0.54
C LEU A 69 11.09 38.21 -1.52
N CYS A 70 11.10 38.52 -2.82
CA CYS A 70 10.58 37.63 -3.85
C CYS A 70 11.43 36.36 -3.95
N ALA A 71 12.75 36.45 -3.90
CA ALA A 71 13.64 35.28 -3.91
C ALA A 71 13.46 34.43 -2.64
N GLY A 72 13.29 35.04 -1.47
CA GLY A 72 12.97 34.37 -0.21
C GLY A 72 11.59 33.71 -0.25
N GLY A 73 10.59 34.37 -0.82
CA GLY A 73 9.25 33.80 -1.03
C GLY A 73 9.27 32.63 -2.00
N VAL A 74 9.99 32.75 -3.12
CA VAL A 74 10.17 31.66 -4.10
C VAL A 74 10.98 30.51 -3.51
N ALA A 75 12.06 30.77 -2.77
CA ALA A 75 12.84 29.75 -2.09
C ALA A 75 12.03 29.06 -0.98
N ALA A 76 11.18 29.81 -0.25
CA ALA A 76 10.25 29.25 0.72
C ALA A 76 9.21 28.36 0.04
N LEU A 77 8.62 28.78 -1.08
CA LEU A 77 7.69 27.98 -1.90
C LEU A 77 8.37 26.73 -2.50
N TYR A 78 9.60 26.86 -3.00
CA TYR A 78 10.37 25.77 -3.61
C TYR A 78 10.83 24.74 -2.58
N ALA A 79 11.32 25.18 -1.42
CA ALA A 79 11.62 24.33 -0.27
C ALA A 79 10.36 23.70 0.35
N PHE A 80 9.17 24.19 0.02
CA PHE A 80 7.88 23.63 0.41
C PHE A 80 7.42 22.51 -0.54
N SER A 81 7.56 22.73 -1.85
CA SER A 81 7.31 21.72 -2.89
C SER A 81 8.13 20.45 -2.68
N LEU A 82 9.38 20.61 -2.22
CA LEU A 82 10.29 19.52 -1.86
C LEU A 82 9.90 18.76 -0.58
N ALA A 83 9.10 19.35 0.31
CA ALA A 83 8.62 18.70 1.54
C ALA A 83 7.28 17.97 1.32
N THR A 84 6.46 18.43 0.38
CA THR A 84 5.21 17.75 -0.03
C THR A 84 5.42 16.57 -0.99
N THR A 85 6.66 16.32 -1.40
CA THR A 85 7.00 15.24 -2.36
C THR A 85 7.27 13.89 -1.69
N GLU A 86 7.06 13.75 -0.39
CA GLU A 86 6.90 12.42 0.21
C GLU A 86 5.54 11.86 -0.22
N GLN A 87 5.53 11.15 -1.34
CA GLN A 87 4.39 10.37 -1.78
C GLN A 87 4.03 9.37 -0.69
N THR A 88 2.95 9.63 0.04
CA THR A 88 2.45 8.69 1.04
C THR A 88 2.01 7.42 0.33
N PRO A 89 2.51 6.23 0.72
CA PRO A 89 2.18 5.00 0.03
C PRO A 89 0.71 4.62 0.16
N PHE A 90 0.00 5.16 1.15
CA PHE A 90 -1.40 4.83 1.37
C PHE A 90 -2.20 6.06 1.79
N ILE A 91 -3.49 6.09 1.44
CA ILE A 91 -4.38 7.23 1.68
C ILE A 91 -5.63 6.77 2.43
N LEU A 92 -6.08 7.55 3.40
CA LEU A 92 -7.39 7.40 4.04
C LEU A 92 -8.36 8.46 3.50
N ALA A 93 -9.45 8.01 2.90
CA ALA A 93 -10.55 8.87 2.51
C ALA A 93 -11.48 9.14 3.70
N LYS A 94 -12.19 10.27 3.63
CA LYS A 94 -13.24 10.64 4.58
C LYS A 94 -14.29 9.54 4.72
N PHE A 95 -14.69 9.24 5.95
CA PHE A 95 -15.74 8.26 6.24
C PHE A 95 -17.10 8.76 5.79
N SER A 96 -17.91 7.85 5.23
CA SER A 96 -19.29 8.13 4.86
C SER A 96 -20.09 8.52 6.11
N GLY A 97 -20.80 9.65 6.03
CA GLY A 97 -21.58 10.21 7.14
C GLY A 97 -20.78 11.00 8.18
N ASP A 98 -19.45 11.10 8.04
CA ASP A 98 -18.61 11.94 8.89
C ASP A 98 -18.51 13.37 8.32
N GLU A 99 -19.62 14.11 8.31
CA GLU A 99 -19.73 15.43 7.63
C GLU A 99 -18.58 16.39 7.95
N PHE A 100 -18.09 16.35 9.19
CA PHE A 100 -17.01 17.21 9.70
C PHE A 100 -15.62 16.56 9.72
N GLU A 101 -15.45 15.35 9.16
CA GLU A 101 -14.20 14.58 9.15
C GLU A 101 -13.61 14.30 10.56
N LYS A 102 -14.38 14.47 11.63
CA LYS A 102 -13.84 14.40 12.98
C LYS A 102 -13.39 12.97 13.33
N GLN A 103 -14.19 11.97 12.95
CA GLN A 103 -13.87 10.58 13.25
C GLN A 103 -12.73 10.06 12.39
N THR A 104 -12.73 10.45 11.11
CA THR A 104 -11.67 10.10 10.16
C THR A 104 -10.34 10.70 10.60
N MET A 105 -10.34 11.96 11.05
CA MET A 105 -9.15 12.66 11.53
C MET A 105 -8.55 11.96 12.75
N ILE A 106 -9.36 11.72 13.80
CA ILE A 106 -8.92 11.02 15.02
C ILE A 106 -8.35 9.65 14.67
N PHE A 107 -9.04 8.88 13.83
CA PHE A 107 -8.59 7.55 13.43
C PHE A 107 -7.26 7.60 12.68
N ARG A 108 -7.09 8.56 11.76
CA ARG A 108 -5.84 8.74 11.01
C ARG A 108 -4.68 9.15 11.92
N GLU A 109 -4.94 10.04 12.88
CA GLU A 109 -3.94 10.49 13.85
C GLU A 109 -3.45 9.33 14.71
N GLU A 110 -4.37 8.55 15.29
CA GLU A 110 -4.04 7.36 16.08
C GLU A 110 -3.29 6.31 15.24
N LEU A 111 -3.71 6.11 13.98
CA LEU A 111 -3.02 5.21 13.04
C LEU A 111 -1.61 5.69 12.70
N ASN A 112 -1.42 7.00 12.45
CA ASN A 112 -0.12 7.58 12.14
C ASN A 112 0.80 7.60 13.35
N GLU A 113 0.27 7.81 14.56
CA GLU A 113 1.03 7.63 15.80
C GLU A 113 1.57 6.21 15.89
N ARG A 114 0.71 5.20 15.69
CA ARG A 114 1.13 3.80 15.72
C ARG A 114 2.12 3.46 14.62
N LEU A 115 1.94 3.99 13.40
CA LEU A 115 2.88 3.80 12.29
C LEU A 115 4.26 4.40 12.61
N ARG A 116 4.33 5.58 13.23
CA ARG A 116 5.61 6.17 13.66
C ARG A 116 6.34 5.30 14.67
N GLU A 117 5.64 4.72 15.63
CA GLU A 117 6.23 3.83 16.65
C GLU A 117 6.88 2.58 16.04
N ILE A 118 6.27 2.01 14.99
CA ILE A 118 6.74 0.78 14.35
C ILE A 118 7.66 1.05 13.14
N GLY A 119 7.90 2.31 12.77
CA GLY A 119 8.72 2.68 11.61
C GLY A 119 8.01 2.54 10.25
N GLY A 120 6.68 2.64 10.21
CA GLY A 120 5.88 2.68 8.99
C GLY A 120 5.79 4.09 8.38
N HIS A 121 5.35 4.16 7.12
CA HIS A 121 5.08 5.45 6.46
C HIS A 121 3.72 6.01 6.88
N PRO A 122 3.59 7.34 7.02
CA PRO A 122 2.31 7.96 7.35
C PRO A 122 1.28 7.75 6.25
N VAL A 123 0.02 7.64 6.67
CA VAL A 123 -1.15 7.60 5.80
C VAL A 123 -1.55 9.03 5.45
N GLY A 124 -1.68 9.29 4.14
CA GLY A 124 -2.12 10.55 3.59
C GLY A 124 -3.63 10.77 3.73
N ARG A 125 -4.06 12.01 3.52
CA ARG A 125 -5.47 12.42 3.55
C ARG A 125 -6.04 12.53 2.14
N PHE A 126 -7.26 12.03 1.93
CA PHE A 126 -8.08 12.39 0.77
C PHE A 126 -9.28 13.22 1.21
N TYR A 127 -9.38 14.44 0.71
CA TYR A 127 -10.36 15.45 1.14
C TYR A 127 -11.75 15.26 0.54
N ARG A 128 -11.88 14.39 -0.45
CA ARG A 128 -13.14 14.17 -1.17
C ARG A 128 -13.85 12.93 -0.62
N ASP A 129 -15.16 13.06 -0.43
CA ASP A 129 -16.03 11.91 -0.19
C ASP A 129 -16.02 11.02 -1.45
N VAL A 130 -15.47 9.82 -1.30
CA VAL A 130 -15.38 8.87 -2.40
C VAL A 130 -16.68 8.08 -2.45
N GLN A 131 -17.51 8.37 -3.44
CA GLN A 131 -18.79 7.68 -3.59
C GLN A 131 -18.63 6.29 -4.21
N GLU A 132 -19.55 5.39 -3.85
CA GLU A 132 -19.61 4.05 -4.39
C GLU A 132 -19.86 4.10 -5.90
N GLY A 133 -18.86 3.69 -6.70
CA GLY A 133 -18.92 3.71 -8.17
C GLY A 133 -17.99 4.71 -8.85
N GLU A 134 -17.33 5.61 -8.10
CA GLU A 134 -16.21 6.38 -8.65
C GLU A 134 -15.06 5.44 -9.06
N ASP A 135 -14.35 5.76 -10.14
CA ASP A 135 -13.21 4.97 -10.63
C ASP A 135 -12.01 5.19 -9.70
N LEU A 136 -12.00 4.48 -8.57
CA LEU A 136 -10.94 4.51 -7.56
C LEU A 136 -9.53 4.34 -8.15
N PRO A 137 -9.30 3.47 -9.15
CA PRO A 137 -8.03 3.40 -9.88
C PRO A 137 -7.58 4.71 -10.55
N THR A 138 -8.52 5.54 -11.00
CA THR A 138 -8.23 6.86 -11.59
C THR A 138 -7.90 7.86 -10.50
N LEU A 139 -8.71 7.92 -9.43
CA LEU A 139 -8.46 8.79 -8.28
C LEU A 139 -7.10 8.51 -7.63
N VAL A 140 -6.75 7.24 -7.42
CA VAL A 140 -5.45 6.88 -6.84
C VAL A 140 -4.29 7.08 -7.81
N GLY A 141 -4.53 6.87 -9.11
CA GLY A 141 -3.55 7.15 -10.16
C GLY A 141 -3.13 8.62 -10.21
N GLU A 142 -4.05 9.54 -9.92
CA GLU A 142 -3.76 10.97 -9.80
C GLU A 142 -2.91 11.31 -8.57
N VAL A 143 -3.10 10.60 -7.45
CA VAL A 143 -2.39 10.88 -6.19
C VAL A 143 -1.07 10.10 -6.06
N GLY A 144 -0.85 9.06 -6.87
CA GLY A 144 0.40 8.31 -6.89
C GLY A 144 0.61 7.38 -5.69
N SER A 145 -0.44 6.97 -4.97
CA SER A 145 -0.34 6.03 -3.85
C SER A 145 -0.39 4.55 -4.28
N LEU A 146 -0.02 3.64 -3.37
CA LEU A 146 -0.18 2.18 -3.55
C LEU A 146 -1.63 1.71 -3.30
N GLY A 147 -2.41 2.50 -2.57
CA GLY A 147 -3.73 2.11 -2.09
C GLY A 147 -4.50 3.25 -1.44
N MET A 148 -5.79 2.99 -1.25
CA MET A 148 -6.72 3.88 -0.56
C MET A 148 -7.69 3.07 0.31
N ALA A 149 -7.96 3.55 1.52
CA ALA A 149 -9.05 3.04 2.36
C ALA A 149 -10.24 3.99 2.29
N THR A 150 -11.42 3.43 2.04
CA THR A 150 -12.73 4.10 2.11
C THR A 150 -13.59 3.38 3.13
N GLY A 151 -14.66 3.98 3.66
CA GLY A 151 -15.51 3.28 4.62
C GLY A 151 -16.49 4.17 5.34
N ASP A 152 -17.03 3.65 6.43
CA ASP A 152 -17.91 4.36 7.37
C ASP A 152 -17.46 4.06 8.81
N ALA A 153 -18.28 4.42 9.81
CA ALA A 153 -17.97 4.21 11.22
C ALA A 153 -17.88 2.72 11.65
N SER A 154 -18.34 1.78 10.82
CA SER A 154 -18.40 0.34 11.13
C SER A 154 -17.34 -0.46 10.39
N TYR A 155 -17.00 -0.10 9.16
CA TYR A 155 -16.02 -0.85 8.35
C TYR A 155 -15.18 0.03 7.42
N LEU A 156 -13.97 -0.46 7.15
CA LEU A 156 -13.07 0.03 6.12
C LEU A 156 -12.99 -0.98 4.98
N THR A 157 -13.02 -0.46 3.75
CA THR A 157 -12.68 -1.15 2.53
C THR A 157 -11.33 -0.64 2.04
N PHE A 158 -10.33 -1.51 2.10
CA PHE A 158 -9.02 -1.25 1.53
C PHE A 158 -9.05 -1.62 0.07
N HIS A 159 -8.81 -0.63 -0.77
CA HIS A 159 -8.52 -0.79 -2.17
C HIS A 159 -7.02 -0.67 -2.34
N PHE A 160 -6.35 -1.82 -2.41
CA PHE A 160 -4.99 -1.83 -2.92
C PHE A 160 -5.09 -1.61 -4.43
N PHE A 161 -4.07 -1.06 -5.09
CA PHE A 161 -4.06 -1.00 -6.55
C PHE A 161 -2.84 -1.74 -7.08
N ALA A 162 -3.06 -2.62 -8.06
CA ALA A 162 -1.97 -3.08 -8.87
C ALA A 162 -1.37 -1.84 -9.55
N ARG A 163 -0.11 -1.48 -9.22
CA ARG A 163 0.62 -0.44 -9.97
C ARG A 163 0.40 -0.69 -11.46
N LYS A 164 -0.27 0.25 -12.16
CA LYS A 164 -0.59 0.14 -13.59
C LYS A 164 0.67 -0.36 -14.33
N GLY A 165 0.57 -1.53 -14.97
CA GLY A 165 1.67 -2.13 -15.73
C GLY A 165 2.40 -3.34 -15.11
N ARG A 166 2.15 -3.70 -13.84
CA ARG A 166 2.69 -4.97 -13.30
C ARG A 166 1.91 -6.18 -13.83
N LYS A 167 2.35 -6.74 -14.96
CA LYS A 167 1.89 -8.04 -15.45
C LYS A 167 2.02 -9.09 -14.32
N PRO A 168 1.08 -10.05 -14.18
CA PRO A 168 1.22 -11.14 -13.24
C PRO A 168 2.59 -11.80 -13.43
N HIS A 169 3.33 -12.00 -12.35
CA HIS A 169 4.64 -12.62 -12.43
C HIS A 169 4.45 -14.07 -12.88
N SER A 170 5.14 -14.44 -13.96
CA SER A 170 5.05 -15.77 -14.54
C SER A 170 6.27 -16.56 -14.12
N TYR A 171 6.04 -17.71 -13.49
CA TYR A 171 7.09 -18.64 -13.09
C TYR A 171 7.10 -19.81 -14.06
N SER A 172 8.30 -20.22 -14.49
CA SER A 172 8.50 -21.35 -15.38
C SER A 172 8.97 -22.55 -14.58
N PHE A 173 8.26 -23.66 -14.67
CA PHE A 173 8.61 -24.94 -14.04
C PHE A 173 9.10 -25.90 -15.12
N PRO A 174 10.15 -26.70 -14.85
CA PRO A 174 10.62 -27.70 -15.80
C PRO A 174 9.51 -28.69 -16.13
N HIS A 175 9.45 -29.17 -17.37
CA HIS A 175 8.49 -30.20 -17.75
C HIS A 175 8.95 -31.57 -17.21
N PRO A 176 8.15 -32.28 -16.39
CA PRO A 176 8.55 -33.54 -15.76
C PRO A 176 8.90 -34.64 -16.77
N TRP A 177 8.32 -34.61 -17.98
CA TRP A 177 8.49 -35.63 -19.02
C TRP A 177 9.23 -35.13 -20.27
N GLY A 178 9.95 -34.00 -20.16
CA GLY A 178 10.55 -33.31 -21.31
C GLY A 178 9.52 -32.53 -22.14
N GLY A 179 9.92 -31.39 -22.71
CA GLY A 179 9.03 -30.46 -23.42
C GLY A 179 9.13 -29.02 -22.91
N GLU A 180 8.20 -28.18 -23.37
CA GLU A 180 8.15 -26.76 -22.97
C GLU A 180 7.89 -26.60 -21.47
N PRO A 181 8.60 -25.69 -20.77
CA PRO A 181 8.38 -25.43 -19.35
C PRO A 181 6.94 -25.03 -19.04
N LEU A 182 6.37 -25.60 -17.97
CA LEU A 182 5.05 -25.21 -17.47
C LEU A 182 5.14 -23.79 -16.90
N ARG A 183 4.54 -22.81 -17.58
CA ARG A 183 4.53 -21.42 -17.11
C ARG A 183 3.25 -21.16 -16.31
N LEU A 184 3.33 -20.89 -15.01
CA LEU A 184 2.16 -20.51 -14.19
C LEU A 184 2.29 -19.09 -13.67
N LYS A 185 1.16 -18.40 -13.54
CA LYS A 185 1.09 -17.01 -13.06
C LYS A 185 0.67 -16.97 -11.60
N LEU A 186 1.31 -16.10 -10.82
CA LEU A 186 0.97 -15.84 -9.43
C LEU A 186 -0.02 -14.66 -9.33
N ILE A 187 -1.08 -14.80 -8.54
CA ILE A 187 -1.90 -13.66 -8.10
C ILE A 187 -1.16 -12.98 -6.95
N ARG A 188 -0.71 -11.74 -7.18
CA ARG A 188 0.07 -10.94 -6.22
C ARG A 188 -0.74 -9.90 -5.46
N TYR A 189 -1.99 -9.73 -5.86
CA TYR A 189 -2.82 -8.62 -5.44
C TYR A 189 -4.27 -9.10 -5.35
N VAL A 190 -4.93 -8.71 -4.25
CA VAL A 190 -6.36 -8.86 -4.06
C VAL A 190 -6.94 -7.45 -4.02
N PRO A 191 -7.97 -7.16 -4.82
CA PRO A 191 -8.38 -5.79 -5.04
C PRO A 191 -9.03 -5.13 -3.85
N ARG A 192 -9.74 -5.90 -3.04
CA ARG A 192 -10.50 -5.38 -1.92
C ARG A 192 -10.29 -6.23 -0.68
N LEU A 193 -10.09 -5.56 0.44
CA LEU A 193 -10.12 -6.15 1.76
C LEU A 193 -11.08 -5.36 2.64
N TYR A 194 -11.92 -6.06 3.37
CA TYR A 194 -12.85 -5.46 4.32
C TYR A 194 -12.30 -5.67 5.74
N VAL A 195 -12.20 -4.59 6.50
CA VAL A 195 -11.66 -4.57 7.86
C VAL A 195 -12.67 -3.85 8.76
N PRO A 196 -13.26 -4.52 9.76
CA PRO A 196 -14.18 -3.83 10.66
C PRO A 196 -13.42 -2.83 11.55
N LEU A 197 -14.08 -1.73 11.92
CA LEU A 197 -13.51 -0.69 12.79
C LEU A 197 -13.73 -0.95 14.29
N ASP A 198 -14.35 -2.06 14.66
CA ASP A 198 -14.67 -2.37 16.06
C ASP A 198 -14.00 -3.68 16.51
N PRO A 199 -13.14 -3.67 17.55
CA PRO A 199 -12.71 -2.51 18.34
C PRO A 199 -11.62 -1.68 17.64
N LYS A 200 -11.79 -0.35 17.66
CA LYS A 200 -10.93 0.62 16.95
C LYS A 200 -9.44 0.41 17.20
N LYS A 201 -9.04 0.20 18.45
CA LYS A 201 -7.64 -0.02 18.83
C LYS A 201 -7.01 -1.21 18.10
N ARG A 202 -7.70 -2.37 18.06
CA ARG A 202 -7.19 -3.56 17.37
C ARG A 202 -7.16 -3.36 15.86
N THR A 203 -8.14 -2.64 15.33
CA THR A 203 -8.13 -2.28 13.91
C THR A 203 -6.95 -1.40 13.56
N ILE A 204 -6.62 -0.42 14.40
CA ILE A 204 -5.44 0.44 14.22
C ILE A 204 -4.15 -0.37 14.31
N GLU A 205 -4.00 -1.24 15.31
CA GLU A 205 -2.82 -2.10 15.47
C GLU A 205 -2.64 -3.02 14.25
N TYR A 206 -3.70 -3.70 13.82
CA TYR A 206 -3.72 -4.53 12.62
C TYR A 206 -3.30 -3.74 11.38
N LEU A 207 -3.88 -2.56 11.18
CA LEU A 207 -3.62 -1.74 9.98
C LEU A 207 -2.23 -1.13 9.98
N ALA A 208 -1.72 -0.68 11.12
CA ALA A 208 -0.37 -0.15 11.22
C ALA A 208 0.64 -1.22 10.77
N HIS A 209 0.53 -2.44 11.29
CA HIS A 209 1.39 -3.55 10.89
C HIS A 209 1.22 -3.94 9.41
N LEU A 210 -0.02 -3.99 8.91
CA LEU A 210 -0.28 -4.32 7.51
C LEU A 210 0.30 -3.27 6.54
N LEU A 211 0.06 -1.99 6.80
CA LEU A 211 0.52 -0.89 5.95
C LEU A 211 2.05 -0.72 6.02
N SER A 212 2.64 -0.92 7.19
CA SER A 212 4.09 -0.96 7.37
C SER A 212 4.73 -2.08 6.53
N ALA A 213 4.10 -3.25 6.46
CA ALA A 213 4.61 -4.36 5.65
C ALA A 213 4.49 -4.13 4.13
N GLU A 214 3.45 -3.41 3.68
CA GLU A 214 3.19 -3.11 2.26
C GLU A 214 3.93 -1.87 1.74
N ALA A 215 4.65 -1.17 2.62
CA ALA A 215 5.55 -0.09 2.26
C ALA A 215 6.64 -0.54 1.26
N PRO A 216 7.19 0.38 0.43
CA PRO A 216 8.37 0.09 -0.38
C PRO A 216 9.58 -0.13 0.53
N LEU A 217 9.87 -1.40 0.86
CA LEU A 217 11.00 -1.77 1.72
C LEU A 217 12.31 -1.91 0.94
N ARG A 218 13.43 -1.66 1.62
CA ARG A 218 14.77 -2.03 1.13
C ARG A 218 14.98 -3.54 1.28
N SER A 219 15.91 -4.11 0.51
CA SER A 219 16.11 -5.58 0.45
C SER A 219 16.51 -6.23 1.79
N ASP A 220 17.08 -5.44 2.70
CA ASP A 220 17.48 -5.81 4.06
C ASP A 220 16.32 -5.82 5.08
N GLU A 221 15.14 -5.30 4.72
CA GLU A 221 13.99 -5.16 5.62
C GLU A 221 12.96 -6.30 5.47
N LEU A 222 13.30 -7.39 4.78
CA LEU A 222 12.40 -8.55 4.60
C LEU A 222 11.99 -9.20 5.93
N GLN A 223 12.88 -9.24 6.92
CA GLN A 223 12.57 -9.75 8.25
C GLN A 223 11.54 -8.87 8.97
N PHE A 224 11.67 -7.55 8.81
CA PHE A 224 10.73 -6.60 9.37
C PHE A 224 9.34 -6.76 8.71
N ARG A 225 9.30 -6.91 7.38
CA ARG A 225 8.06 -7.25 6.65
C ARG A 225 7.40 -8.50 7.21
N GLU A 226 8.18 -9.56 7.40
CA GLU A 226 7.68 -10.82 7.93
C GLU A 226 7.08 -10.65 9.33
N LEU A 227 7.80 -9.98 10.23
CA LEU A 227 7.36 -9.72 11.60
C LEU A 227 6.07 -8.90 11.62
N SER A 228 5.99 -7.83 10.82
CA SER A 228 4.79 -7.00 10.71
C SER A 228 3.60 -7.77 10.15
N LEU A 229 3.77 -8.59 9.11
CA LEU A 229 2.67 -9.43 8.60
C LEU A 229 2.23 -10.49 9.61
N ARG A 230 3.15 -11.07 10.38
CA ARG A 230 2.80 -12.01 11.46
C ARG A 230 2.05 -11.33 12.60
N ALA A 231 2.47 -10.12 12.97
CA ALA A 231 1.77 -9.30 13.96
C ALA A 231 0.35 -9.01 13.49
N ALA A 232 0.18 -8.47 12.27
CA ALA A 232 -1.14 -8.24 11.68
C ALA A 232 -1.97 -9.54 11.60
N GLY A 233 -1.39 -10.66 11.20
CA GLY A 233 -2.05 -11.97 11.16
C GLY A 233 -2.35 -12.59 12.54
N GLY A 234 -1.89 -11.96 13.62
CA GLY A 234 -2.11 -12.34 15.01
C GLY A 234 -3.06 -11.40 15.76
N GLU A 235 -3.42 -10.25 15.20
CA GLU A 235 -4.37 -9.31 15.80
C GLU A 235 -5.80 -9.86 15.73
N TRP A 236 -6.19 -10.72 16.66
CA TRP A 236 -7.56 -11.23 16.71
C TRP A 236 -8.50 -10.15 17.26
N GLY A 237 -9.54 -9.77 16.53
CA GLY A 237 -10.62 -8.90 17.01
C GLY A 237 -11.98 -9.61 17.03
N ALA A 238 -13.01 -8.97 17.61
CA ALA A 238 -14.40 -9.44 17.57
C ALA A 238 -15.05 -9.21 16.19
N TRP A 239 -14.33 -9.60 15.15
CA TRP A 239 -14.68 -9.30 13.77
C TRP A 239 -15.51 -10.42 13.15
N ALA A 240 -16.48 -10.04 12.30
CA ALA A 240 -17.46 -10.98 11.74
C ALA A 240 -16.87 -12.07 10.83
N SER A 241 -15.66 -11.86 10.29
CA SER A 241 -15.02 -12.72 9.28
C SER A 241 -13.51 -12.82 9.54
N GLY A 242 -12.91 -13.99 9.29
CA GLY A 242 -11.46 -14.20 9.39
C GLY A 242 -10.68 -13.72 8.16
N ALA A 243 -11.33 -13.08 7.18
CA ALA A 243 -10.70 -12.65 5.93
C ALA A 243 -9.54 -11.66 6.12
N HIS A 244 -9.66 -10.74 7.08
CA HIS A 244 -8.58 -9.80 7.40
C HIS A 244 -7.37 -10.52 7.99
N LEU A 245 -7.53 -11.55 8.86
CA LEU A 245 -6.41 -12.36 9.33
C LEU A 245 -5.79 -13.17 8.19
N ALA A 246 -6.61 -13.70 7.28
CA ALA A 246 -6.13 -14.50 6.15
C ALA A 246 -5.24 -13.69 5.20
N TYR A 247 -5.44 -12.37 5.11
CA TYR A 247 -4.74 -11.51 4.15
C TYR A 247 -3.23 -11.40 4.43
N PRO A 248 -2.75 -11.07 5.65
CA PRO A 248 -1.33 -11.13 5.98
C PRO A 248 -0.70 -12.51 5.77
N TRP A 249 -1.40 -13.59 6.11
CA TRP A 249 -0.92 -14.96 5.87
C TRP A 249 -0.76 -15.27 4.38
N TRP A 250 -1.67 -14.76 3.54
CA TRP A 250 -1.55 -14.87 2.10
C TRP A 250 -0.37 -14.04 1.54
N LEU A 251 -0.15 -12.82 2.05
CA LEU A 251 1.01 -11.99 1.69
C LEU A 251 2.33 -12.68 2.06
N LEU A 252 2.44 -13.21 3.28
CA LEU A 252 3.60 -14.02 3.72
C LEU A 252 3.84 -15.22 2.81
N GLY A 253 2.77 -15.94 2.45
CA GLY A 253 2.85 -17.06 1.51
C GLY A 253 3.41 -16.63 0.16
N ASN A 254 3.02 -15.45 -0.34
CA ASN A 254 3.54 -14.90 -1.60
C ASN A 254 5.02 -14.56 -1.51
N ASP A 255 5.47 -13.98 -0.40
CA ASP A 255 6.87 -13.61 -0.17
C ASP A 255 7.75 -14.85 -0.16
N TYR A 256 7.38 -15.87 0.63
CA TYR A 256 8.11 -17.14 0.67
C TYR A 256 8.08 -17.88 -0.68
N LEU A 257 6.92 -17.90 -1.35
CA LEU A 257 6.83 -18.53 -2.67
C LEU A 257 7.72 -17.82 -3.68
N GLN A 258 7.74 -16.48 -3.69
CA GLN A 258 8.61 -15.72 -4.58
C GLN A 258 10.09 -15.96 -4.28
N GLN A 259 10.49 -16.01 -3.00
CA GLN A 259 11.86 -16.36 -2.61
C GLN A 259 12.24 -17.76 -3.08
N ALA A 260 11.39 -18.76 -2.82
CA ALA A 260 11.64 -20.15 -3.22
C ALA A 260 11.71 -20.36 -4.73
N LEU A 261 10.96 -19.57 -5.51
CA LEU A 261 10.95 -19.65 -6.97
C LEU A 261 12.04 -18.79 -7.64
N SER A 262 12.59 -17.80 -6.92
CA SER A 262 13.70 -16.97 -7.41
C SER A 262 15.07 -17.56 -7.10
N ALA A 263 15.15 -18.48 -6.13
CA ALA A 263 16.38 -19.19 -5.80
C ALA A 263 16.78 -20.18 -6.91
N THR A 264 18.10 -20.34 -7.14
CA THR A 264 18.68 -21.30 -8.11
C THR A 264 18.27 -22.74 -7.79
N SER A 265 18.12 -23.07 -6.51
CA SER A 265 17.52 -24.31 -6.04
C SER A 265 16.27 -24.01 -5.21
N LEU A 266 15.23 -24.82 -5.38
CA LEU A 266 13.99 -24.72 -4.63
C LEU A 266 14.22 -25.11 -3.18
N GLU A 267 14.42 -24.13 -2.32
CA GLU A 267 14.64 -24.36 -0.90
C GLU A 267 13.40 -24.98 -0.27
N LYS A 268 13.54 -26.23 0.18
CA LYS A 268 12.44 -27.01 0.77
C LYS A 268 11.83 -26.31 1.99
N GLY A 269 12.65 -25.62 2.78
CA GLY A 269 12.20 -24.85 3.94
C GLY A 269 11.28 -23.69 3.53
N THR A 270 11.74 -22.85 2.61
CA THR A 270 11.02 -21.67 2.13
C THR A 270 9.68 -22.04 1.46
N LEU A 271 9.66 -23.11 0.66
CA LEU A 271 8.40 -23.64 0.12
C LEU A 271 7.42 -24.13 1.19
N ARG A 272 7.94 -24.78 2.24
CA ARG A 272 7.10 -25.24 3.36
C ARG A 272 6.51 -24.05 4.11
N CYS A 273 7.28 -23.00 4.35
CA CYS A 273 6.77 -21.76 4.93
C CYS A 273 5.66 -21.13 4.07
N ALA A 274 5.80 -21.16 2.74
CA ALA A 274 4.73 -20.72 1.84
C ALA A 274 3.47 -21.58 1.96
N GLU A 275 3.63 -22.91 1.98
CA GLU A 275 2.53 -23.86 2.13
C GLU A 275 1.78 -23.71 3.46
N ASP A 276 2.52 -23.60 4.57
CA ASP A 276 1.97 -23.41 5.91
C ASP A 276 1.21 -22.08 6.01
N SER A 277 1.75 -21.01 5.39
CA SER A 277 1.11 -19.69 5.35
C SER A 277 -0.20 -19.72 4.57
N TYR A 278 -0.25 -20.35 3.39
CA TYR A 278 -1.50 -20.52 2.66
C TYR A 278 -2.47 -21.48 3.35
N GLY A 279 -1.96 -22.50 4.04
CA GLY A 279 -2.75 -23.38 4.90
C GLY A 279 -3.50 -22.57 5.96
N ARG A 280 -2.78 -21.72 6.71
CA ARG A 280 -3.36 -20.84 7.72
C ARG A 280 -4.32 -19.81 7.13
N ALA A 281 -3.98 -19.18 6.00
CA ALA A 281 -4.89 -18.28 5.30
C ALA A 281 -6.19 -18.99 4.90
N SER A 282 -6.11 -20.23 4.38
CA SER A 282 -7.27 -21.00 3.96
C SER A 282 -8.17 -21.43 5.12
N SER A 283 -7.62 -21.75 6.29
CA SER A 283 -8.40 -22.12 7.48
C SER A 283 -9.17 -20.96 8.09
N LEU A 284 -8.73 -19.72 7.82
CA LEU A 284 -9.37 -18.50 8.32
C LEU A 284 -10.50 -18.00 7.40
N LEU A 285 -10.61 -18.52 6.18
CA LEU A 285 -11.60 -18.09 5.19
C LEU A 285 -12.81 -19.04 5.15
N ARG A 286 -13.98 -18.53 5.55
CA ARG A 286 -15.26 -19.26 5.39
C ARG A 286 -15.69 -19.28 3.93
N ALA A 287 -16.78 -20.02 3.66
CA ALA A 287 -17.24 -20.29 2.31
C ALA A 287 -17.50 -19.03 1.46
N PHE A 288 -17.98 -17.96 2.11
CA PHE A 288 -18.43 -16.71 1.51
C PHE A 288 -17.52 -15.52 1.87
N ASP A 289 -16.45 -15.75 2.63
CA ASP A 289 -15.49 -14.72 3.01
C ASP A 289 -14.62 -14.36 1.81
N ASN A 290 -14.59 -13.06 1.44
CA ASN A 290 -13.75 -12.44 0.41
C ASN A 290 -13.33 -13.41 -0.73
N PRO A 291 -14.20 -13.63 -1.73
CA PRO A 291 -13.97 -14.65 -2.75
C PRO A 291 -12.70 -14.41 -3.58
N HIS A 292 -12.25 -13.15 -3.72
CA HIS A 292 -10.99 -12.82 -4.38
C HIS A 292 -9.79 -13.37 -3.59
N LEU A 293 -9.74 -13.08 -2.29
CA LEU A 293 -8.66 -13.58 -1.42
C LEU A 293 -8.66 -15.11 -1.37
N ARG A 294 -9.84 -15.72 -1.26
CA ARG A 294 -9.96 -17.18 -1.24
C ARG A 294 -9.47 -17.82 -2.53
N ALA A 295 -9.85 -17.25 -3.68
CA ALA A 295 -9.35 -17.71 -4.97
C ALA A 295 -7.83 -17.53 -5.09
N ALA A 296 -7.28 -16.40 -4.62
CA ALA A 296 -5.84 -16.14 -4.62
C ALA A 296 -5.07 -17.14 -3.76
N VAL A 297 -5.55 -17.46 -2.55
CA VAL A 297 -4.95 -18.48 -1.67
C VAL A 297 -4.92 -19.85 -2.35
N PHE A 298 -6.04 -20.31 -2.91
CA PHE A 298 -6.13 -21.61 -3.56
C PHE A 298 -5.27 -21.67 -4.82
N GLN A 299 -5.29 -20.61 -5.63
CA GLN A 299 -4.48 -20.52 -6.83
C GLN A 299 -2.99 -20.54 -6.51
N ASN A 300 -2.53 -19.78 -5.52
CA ASN A 300 -1.12 -19.72 -5.17
C ASN A 300 -0.64 -21.02 -4.49
N LYS A 301 -1.48 -21.65 -3.67
CA LYS A 301 -1.20 -23.01 -3.14
C LYS A 301 -1.09 -24.04 -4.27
N ALA A 302 -1.90 -23.93 -5.33
CA ALA A 302 -1.78 -24.81 -6.49
C ALA A 302 -0.43 -24.68 -7.22
N LEU A 303 0.21 -23.50 -7.19
CA LEU A 303 1.55 -23.32 -7.77
C LEU A 303 2.61 -24.11 -6.99
N ILE A 304 2.50 -24.18 -5.66
CA ILE A 304 3.40 -25.00 -4.83
C ILE A 304 3.27 -26.47 -5.22
N LEU A 305 2.04 -26.98 -5.32
CA LEU A 305 1.77 -28.37 -5.69
C LEU A 305 2.21 -28.67 -7.12
N ALA A 306 2.00 -27.73 -8.06
CA ALA A 306 2.49 -27.85 -9.42
C ALA A 306 4.03 -27.86 -9.48
N ALA A 307 4.70 -27.02 -8.70
CA ALA A 307 6.17 -26.99 -8.61
C ALA A 307 6.73 -28.31 -8.06
N ARG A 308 6.08 -28.90 -7.05
CA ARG A 308 6.44 -30.22 -6.51
C ARG A 308 6.19 -31.33 -7.55
N GLY A 309 4.99 -31.37 -8.12
CA GLY A 309 4.58 -32.36 -9.11
C GLY A 309 5.48 -32.39 -10.34
N THR A 310 5.84 -31.21 -10.86
CA THR A 310 6.73 -31.08 -12.03
C THR A 310 8.18 -31.46 -11.75
N ARG A 311 8.71 -31.16 -10.56
CA ARG A 311 10.11 -31.48 -10.23
C ARG A 311 10.35 -32.92 -9.82
N LYS A 312 9.34 -33.55 -9.20
CA LYS A 312 9.46 -34.91 -8.67
C LYS A 312 8.70 -35.97 -9.48
N GLY A 313 7.98 -35.56 -10.53
CA GLY A 313 7.08 -36.46 -11.27
C GLY A 313 5.86 -36.92 -10.46
N GLU A 314 5.49 -36.22 -9.38
CA GLU A 314 4.36 -36.58 -8.51
C GLU A 314 3.02 -36.21 -9.17
N ARG A 315 2.44 -37.14 -9.94
CA ARG A 315 1.18 -36.93 -10.67
C ARG A 315 0.00 -36.56 -9.76
N ASP A 316 -0.06 -37.09 -8.55
CA ASP A 316 -1.15 -36.78 -7.61
C ASP A 316 -1.08 -35.34 -7.10
N SER A 317 0.12 -34.77 -6.93
CA SER A 317 0.27 -33.34 -6.64
C SER A 317 -0.24 -32.47 -7.79
N LEU A 318 -0.06 -32.88 -9.04
CA LEU A 318 -0.62 -32.18 -10.20
C LEU A 318 -2.15 -32.27 -10.24
N LYS A 319 -2.74 -33.42 -9.90
CA LYS A 319 -4.20 -33.58 -9.78
C LYS A 319 -4.77 -32.69 -8.67
N GLU A 320 -4.10 -32.64 -7.51
CA GLU A 320 -4.52 -31.80 -6.39
C GLU A 320 -4.40 -30.30 -6.76
N ALA A 321 -3.30 -29.89 -7.41
CA ALA A 321 -3.16 -28.54 -7.96
C ALA A 321 -4.31 -28.16 -8.91
N LYS A 322 -4.70 -29.10 -9.79
CA LYS A 322 -5.84 -28.92 -10.71
C LYS A 322 -7.15 -28.74 -9.94
N GLN A 323 -7.37 -29.52 -8.89
CA GLN A 323 -8.57 -29.38 -8.07
C GLN A 323 -8.60 -28.03 -7.35
N LEU A 324 -7.47 -27.55 -6.81
CA LEU A 324 -7.37 -26.21 -6.20
C LEU A 324 -7.67 -25.10 -7.21
N LEU A 325 -7.15 -25.19 -8.45
CA LEU A 325 -7.45 -24.23 -9.51
C LEU A 325 -8.93 -24.24 -9.92
N ARG A 326 -9.57 -25.42 -9.96
CA ARG A 326 -11.03 -25.54 -10.19
C ARG A 326 -11.83 -24.88 -9.08
N ASN A 327 -11.44 -25.09 -7.82
CA ASN A 327 -12.07 -24.45 -6.66
C ASN A 327 -11.92 -22.93 -6.74
N ALA A 328 -10.71 -22.41 -6.99
CA ALA A 328 -10.44 -20.98 -7.16
C ALA A 328 -11.31 -20.37 -8.28
N ARG A 329 -11.41 -21.04 -9.43
CA ARG A 329 -12.25 -20.62 -10.55
C ARG A 329 -13.72 -20.54 -10.13
N ASN A 330 -14.22 -21.55 -9.42
CA ASN A 330 -15.62 -21.61 -9.00
C ASN A 330 -15.95 -20.51 -7.97
N PHE A 331 -15.02 -20.15 -7.09
CA PHE A 331 -15.18 -19.00 -6.18
C PHE A 331 -15.31 -17.69 -6.97
N LEU A 332 -14.45 -17.46 -7.96
CA LEU A 332 -14.51 -16.26 -8.80
C LEU A 332 -15.75 -16.20 -9.69
N ILE A 333 -16.21 -17.31 -10.27
CA ILE A 333 -17.46 -17.35 -11.07
C ILE A 333 -18.68 -16.98 -10.21
N ARG A 334 -18.71 -17.38 -8.94
CA ARG A 334 -19.79 -16.98 -8.04
C ARG A 334 -19.72 -15.48 -7.71
N ALA A 335 -18.52 -14.96 -7.52
CA ALA A 335 -18.26 -13.54 -7.24
C ALA A 335 -18.44 -12.63 -8.46
N SER A 336 -18.26 -13.12 -9.70
CA SER A 336 -18.38 -12.31 -10.91
C SER A 336 -19.79 -11.75 -11.14
N LYS A 337 -20.78 -12.27 -10.41
CA LYS A 337 -22.15 -11.74 -10.41
C LYS A 337 -22.28 -10.44 -9.62
N THR A 338 -21.30 -10.13 -8.75
CA THR A 338 -21.37 -9.01 -7.79
C THR A 338 -20.13 -8.11 -7.83
N GLN A 339 -19.02 -8.55 -8.42
CA GLN A 339 -17.73 -7.83 -8.40
C GLN A 339 -16.98 -7.96 -9.74
N ASP A 340 -16.10 -7.01 -10.06
CA ASP A 340 -15.21 -7.12 -11.22
C ASP A 340 -14.04 -8.07 -10.90
N VAL A 341 -14.14 -9.30 -11.41
CA VAL A 341 -13.18 -10.40 -11.15
C VAL A 341 -12.43 -10.86 -12.42
N LYS A 342 -12.55 -10.10 -13.52
CA LYS A 342 -12.13 -10.55 -14.86
C LYS A 342 -10.64 -10.86 -14.92
N ALA A 343 -9.81 -10.07 -14.23
CA ALA A 343 -8.36 -10.20 -14.26
C ALA A 343 -7.89 -11.50 -13.59
N GLU A 344 -8.34 -11.77 -12.36
CA GLU A 344 -8.01 -12.97 -11.59
C GLU A 344 -8.57 -14.22 -12.27
N LEU A 345 -9.81 -14.15 -12.78
CA LEU A 345 -10.42 -15.27 -13.48
C LEU A 345 -9.63 -15.67 -14.73
N ARG A 346 -9.08 -14.69 -15.46
CA ARG A 346 -8.21 -14.95 -16.61
C ARG A 346 -6.91 -15.65 -16.18
N VAL A 347 -6.31 -15.25 -15.06
CA VAL A 347 -5.11 -15.90 -14.50
C VAL A 347 -5.41 -17.34 -14.12
N VAL A 348 -6.48 -17.58 -13.34
CA VAL A 348 -6.87 -18.93 -12.90
C VAL A 348 -7.19 -19.84 -14.08
N LYS A 349 -7.98 -19.37 -15.06
CA LYS A 349 -8.29 -20.14 -16.28
C LYS A 349 -7.04 -20.49 -17.08
N GLY A 350 -6.12 -19.53 -17.25
CA GLY A 350 -4.88 -19.76 -17.97
C GLY A 350 -3.98 -20.79 -17.28
N ASN A 351 -3.85 -20.73 -15.95
CA ASN A 351 -3.09 -21.72 -15.19
C ASN A 351 -3.76 -23.11 -15.25
N LEU A 352 -5.09 -23.17 -15.18
CA LEU A 352 -5.84 -24.42 -15.25
C LEU A 352 -5.64 -25.12 -16.60
N ALA A 353 -5.79 -24.40 -17.71
CA ALA A 353 -5.59 -24.96 -19.05
C ALA A 353 -4.19 -25.56 -19.23
N ARG A 354 -3.14 -24.84 -18.80
CA ARG A 354 -1.75 -25.33 -18.88
C ARG A 354 -1.51 -26.58 -18.04
N LEU A 355 -2.16 -26.67 -16.87
CA LEU A 355 -2.05 -27.85 -16.02
C LEU A 355 -2.85 -29.04 -16.57
N GLU A 356 -3.96 -28.78 -17.25
CA GLU A 356 -4.76 -29.82 -17.93
C GLU A 356 -4.00 -30.41 -19.11
N GLU A 357 -3.39 -29.56 -19.96
CA GLU A 357 -2.50 -29.98 -21.05
C GLU A 357 -1.34 -30.87 -20.53
N LEU A 358 -0.68 -30.44 -19.46
CA LEU A 358 0.38 -31.23 -18.83
C LEU A 358 -0.11 -32.61 -18.35
N LEU A 359 -1.27 -32.67 -17.71
CA LEU A 359 -1.84 -33.93 -17.22
C LEU A 359 -2.32 -34.85 -18.34
N GLU A 360 -2.72 -34.32 -19.50
CA GLU A 360 -3.07 -35.10 -20.69
C GLU A 360 -1.82 -35.75 -21.29
N ILE A 361 -0.72 -35.00 -21.46
CA ILE A 361 0.57 -35.54 -21.91
C ILE A 361 1.03 -36.68 -20.99
N SER A 362 0.91 -36.50 -19.66
CA SER A 362 1.25 -37.53 -18.66
C SER A 362 0.48 -38.83 -18.81
N ARG A 363 -0.74 -38.76 -19.35
CA ARG A 363 -1.59 -39.94 -19.52
C ARG A 363 -1.10 -40.77 -20.70
N VAL A 364 -0.79 -40.11 -21.81
CA VAL A 364 -0.31 -40.76 -23.04
C VAL A 364 1.06 -41.41 -22.80
N SER A 365 2.00 -40.71 -22.17
CA SER A 365 3.34 -41.25 -21.91
C SER A 365 3.37 -42.37 -20.87
N GLY A 366 2.35 -42.47 -20.01
CA GLY A 366 2.22 -43.53 -19.01
C GLY A 366 1.56 -44.81 -19.51
N GLU A 367 1.07 -44.83 -20.76
CA GLU A 367 0.52 -46.03 -21.42
C GLU A 367 1.57 -46.74 -22.30
N GLU A 368 2.77 -46.16 -22.45
CA GLU A 368 3.89 -46.71 -23.26
C GLU A 368 4.98 -47.43 -22.43
N HIS A 369 4.79 -47.55 -21.11
CA HIS A 369 5.66 -48.27 -20.17
C HIS A 369 4.81 -49.13 -19.24
#